data_AF-I3RFI8-F1
#
_entry.id   AF-I3RFI8-F1
#
_cell.length_a   1.000
_cell.length_b   1.000
_cell.length_c   1.000
_cell.angle_alpha   90.00
_cell.angle_beta   90.00
_cell.angle_gamma   90.00
#
_symmetry.space_group_name_H-M   'P 1'
#
loop_
_entity.id
_entity.type
_entity.pdbx_description
1 polymer ?
#
loop_
_entity_poly.entity_id
_entity_poly.type
_entity_poly.pdbx_seq_one_letter_code
_entity_poly.pdbx_strand_id
1 'polypeptide(L)'
;MELQSMIVWIVTIFVLAIGIGYLRRKLGEEKESSMIVPVAIIGIMGYVLGLATARGNLSIAFAVLIVGVLVLNLYYTILTRRGHVLSDERTLRIEEISSRRTLQVFMLILAFIVVYLSVAHQENQLLKPAFILSEILLAILMAFHIIFRFYYSRVM
;
A
#
# COMPACT_ATOMS: atom_id res chain seq x y z
N MET A 1 9.63 -1.89 19.71
CA MET A 1 8.38 -2.00 18.94
C MET A 1 7.28 -2.24 19.94
N GLU A 2 6.36 -1.30 20.13
CA GLU A 2 5.30 -1.46 21.13
C GLU A 2 4.28 -2.51 20.67
N LEU A 3 3.80 -3.34 21.61
CA LEU A 3 2.88 -4.45 21.36
C LEU A 3 1.63 -4.01 20.57
N GLN A 4 1.18 -2.77 20.77
CA GLN A 4 0.04 -2.18 20.07
C GLN A 4 0.30 -1.97 18.58
N SER A 5 1.48 -1.49 18.19
CA SER A 5 1.86 -1.32 16.78
C SER A 5 1.90 -2.69 16.09
N MET A 6 2.41 -3.72 16.78
CA MET A 6 2.49 -5.08 16.24
C MET A 6 1.10 -5.68 15.97
N ILE A 7 0.12 -5.41 16.84
CA ILE A 7 -1.28 -5.85 16.67
C ILE A 7 -1.93 -5.17 15.47
N VAL A 8 -1.71 -3.87 15.27
CA VAL A 8 -2.23 -3.13 14.10
C VAL A 8 -1.67 -3.72 12.81
N TRP A 9 -0.37 -4.02 12.75
CA TRP A 9 0.24 -4.64 11.58
C TRP A 9 -0.27 -6.06 11.32
N ILE A 10 -0.47 -6.87 12.37
CA ILE A 10 -1.06 -8.21 12.24
C ILE A 10 -2.48 -8.12 11.69
N VAL A 11 -3.32 -7.23 12.24
CA VAL A 11 -4.69 -7.04 11.78
C VAL A 11 -4.73 -6.52 10.34
N THR A 12 -3.88 -5.55 9.98
CA THR A 12 -3.81 -5.02 8.61
C THR A 12 -3.33 -6.09 7.63
N ILE A 13 -2.33 -6.90 7.97
CA ILE A 13 -1.87 -8.04 7.15
C ILE A 13 -2.98 -9.08 7.02
N PHE A 14 -3.71 -9.36 8.11
CA PHE A 14 -4.80 -10.34 8.12
C PHE A 14 -5.99 -9.88 7.26
N VAL A 15 -6.36 -8.61 7.35
CA VAL A 15 -7.41 -7.99 6.53
C VAL A 15 -7.00 -7.93 5.06
N LEU A 16 -5.73 -7.61 4.77
CA LEU A 16 -5.19 -7.68 3.41
C LEU A 16 -5.16 -9.12 2.89
N ALA A 17 -4.77 -10.10 3.70
CA ALA A 17 -4.76 -11.51 3.33
C ALA A 17 -6.17 -12.05 3.07
N ILE A 18 -7.17 -11.66 3.89
CA ILE A 18 -8.58 -12.00 3.68
C ILE A 18 -9.11 -11.31 2.42
N GLY A 19 -8.80 -10.03 2.21
CA GLY A 19 -9.18 -9.30 1.01
C GLY A 19 -8.58 -9.90 -0.26
N ILE A 20 -7.32 -10.34 -0.19
CA ILE A 20 -6.63 -11.05 -1.28
C ILE A 20 -7.23 -12.45 -1.48
N GLY A 21 -7.53 -13.19 -0.41
CA GLY A 21 -8.19 -14.50 -0.49
C GLY A 21 -9.61 -14.41 -1.07
N TYR A 22 -10.33 -13.33 -0.77
CA TYR A 22 -11.63 -13.04 -1.36
C TYR A 22 -11.50 -12.66 -2.84
N LEU A 23 -10.44 -11.93 -3.23
CA LEU A 23 -10.07 -11.71 -4.63
C LEU A 23 -9.71 -13.02 -5.35
N ARG A 24 -8.96 -13.91 -4.68
CA ARG A 24 -8.50 -15.21 -5.19
C ARG A 24 -9.65 -16.14 -5.55
N ARG A 25 -10.75 -16.09 -4.79
CA ARG A 25 -11.96 -16.88 -5.07
C ARG A 25 -12.77 -16.37 -6.28
N LYS A 26 -12.51 -15.14 -6.76
CA LYS A 26 -13.34 -14.47 -7.77
C LYS A 26 -12.62 -14.25 -9.11
N LEU A 27 -11.29 -14.38 -9.17
CA LEU A 27 -10.47 -14.14 -10.37
C LEU A 27 -9.85 -15.46 -10.81
N GLY A 28 -10.33 -16.02 -11.93
CA GLY A 28 -9.87 -17.28 -12.49
C GLY A 28 -8.36 -17.35 -12.80
N GLU A 29 -7.88 -18.58 -13.04
CA GLU A 29 -6.47 -19.03 -13.00
C GLU A 29 -5.45 -18.13 -13.72
N GLU A 30 -5.80 -17.44 -14.82
CA GLU A 30 -4.87 -16.54 -15.53
C GLU A 30 -4.49 -15.26 -14.74
N LYS A 31 -5.39 -14.73 -13.90
CA LYS A 31 -5.08 -13.55 -13.08
C LYS A 31 -4.33 -13.91 -11.80
N GLU A 32 -4.38 -15.17 -11.38
CA GLU A 32 -3.77 -15.69 -10.14
C GLU A 32 -2.24 -15.57 -10.17
N SER A 33 -1.59 -15.89 -11.30
CA SER A 33 -0.13 -15.74 -11.44
C SER A 33 0.34 -14.28 -11.42
N SER A 34 -0.51 -13.33 -11.84
CA SER A 34 -0.14 -11.91 -11.98
C SER A 34 -0.08 -11.16 -10.64
N MET A 35 -0.77 -11.66 -9.61
CA MET A 35 -0.89 -11.01 -8.30
C MET A 35 0.12 -11.52 -7.26
N ILE A 36 0.75 -12.68 -7.49
CA ILE A 36 1.74 -13.26 -6.57
C ILE A 36 2.98 -12.35 -6.47
N VAL A 37 3.46 -11.84 -7.60
CA VAL A 37 4.68 -11.02 -7.65
C VAL A 37 4.53 -9.68 -6.91
N PRO A 38 3.45 -8.88 -7.11
CA PRO A 38 3.22 -7.68 -6.30
C PRO A 38 3.11 -7.95 -4.81
N VAL A 39 2.43 -9.03 -4.40
CA VAL A 39 2.27 -9.39 -3.00
C VAL A 39 3.62 -9.76 -2.38
N ALA A 40 4.45 -10.52 -3.09
CA ALA A 40 5.79 -10.84 -2.64
C ALA A 40 6.67 -9.58 -2.49
N ILE A 41 6.62 -8.67 -3.47
CA ILE A 41 7.34 -7.39 -3.40
C ILE A 41 6.91 -6.58 -2.17
N ILE A 42 5.60 -6.41 -1.95
CA ILE A 42 5.06 -5.68 -0.80
C ILE A 42 5.45 -6.35 0.52
N GLY A 43 5.41 -7.69 0.59
CA GLY A 43 5.82 -8.44 1.77
C GLY A 43 7.29 -8.24 2.13
N ILE A 44 8.18 -8.35 1.14
CA ILE A 44 9.62 -8.11 1.32
C ILE A 44 9.87 -6.65 1.73
N MET A 45 9.22 -5.69 1.05
CA MET A 45 9.33 -4.28 1.41
C MET A 45 8.91 -4.02 2.86
N GLY A 46 7.76 -4.56 3.28
CA GLY A 46 7.26 -4.41 4.64
C GLY A 46 8.23 -4.96 5.68
N TYR A 47 8.82 -6.14 5.41
CA TYR A 47 9.83 -6.73 6.29
C TYR A 47 11.08 -5.87 6.42
N VAL A 48 11.66 -5.45 5.29
CA VAL A 48 12.89 -4.63 5.29
C VAL A 48 12.63 -3.24 5.88
N LEU A 49 11.48 -2.64 5.58
CA LEU A 49 11.06 -1.35 6.12
C LEU A 49 10.91 -1.43 7.65
N GLY A 50 10.23 -2.46 8.16
CA GLY A 50 10.08 -2.68 9.60
C GLY A 50 11.42 -2.90 10.32
N LEU A 51 12.37 -3.60 9.69
CA LEU A 51 13.71 -3.77 10.24
C LEU A 51 14.49 -2.44 10.25
N ALA A 52 14.38 -1.63 9.19
CA ALA A 52 15.07 -0.35 9.07
C ALA A 52 14.56 0.66 10.10
N THR A 53 13.23 0.78 10.26
CA THR A 53 12.62 1.69 11.23
C THR A 53 12.88 1.23 12.67
N ALA A 54 12.91 -0.07 12.95
CA ALA A 54 13.27 -0.60 14.27
C ALA A 54 14.73 -0.31 14.66
N ARG A 55 15.62 -0.12 13.68
CA ARG A 55 17.03 0.28 13.91
C ARG A 55 17.23 1.79 13.91
N GLY A 56 16.15 2.58 13.78
CA GLY A 56 16.21 4.03 13.65
C GLY A 56 16.89 4.54 12.37
N ASN A 57 17.09 3.67 11.36
CA ASN A 57 17.79 4.06 10.15
C ASN A 57 16.80 4.61 9.10
N LEU A 58 16.57 5.92 9.21
CA LEU A 58 15.65 6.66 8.35
C LEU A 58 16.06 6.62 6.86
N SER A 59 17.37 6.66 6.57
CA SER A 59 17.90 6.61 5.21
C SER A 59 17.55 5.31 4.50
N ILE A 60 17.76 4.17 5.18
CA ILE A 60 17.39 2.85 4.65
C ILE A 60 15.87 2.74 4.51
N ALA A 61 15.10 3.22 5.50
CA ALA A 61 13.65 3.17 5.47
C ALA A 61 13.06 3.90 4.25
N PHE A 62 13.55 5.12 3.96
CA PHE A 62 13.12 5.85 2.76
C PHE A 62 13.61 5.22 1.46
N ALA A 63 14.84 4.69 1.43
CA ALA A 63 15.35 3.99 0.26
C ALA A 63 14.45 2.80 -0.11
N VAL A 64 14.05 1.99 0.88
CA VAL A 64 13.14 0.85 0.68
C VAL A 64 11.79 1.29 0.15
N LEU A 65 11.22 2.37 0.70
CA LEU A 65 9.93 2.90 0.26
C LEU A 65 9.99 3.40 -1.19
N ILE A 66 11.02 4.18 -1.54
CA ILE A 66 11.21 4.72 -2.90
C ILE A 66 11.44 3.58 -3.91
N VAL A 67 12.40 2.69 -3.63
CA VAL A 67 12.73 1.56 -4.50
C VAL A 67 11.52 0.68 -4.70
N GLY A 68 10.78 0.39 -3.64
CA GLY A 68 9.59 -0.42 -3.70
C GLY A 68 8.46 0.16 -4.56
N VAL A 69 8.21 1.47 -4.43
CA VAL A 69 7.26 2.19 -5.32
C VAL A 69 7.71 2.11 -6.78
N LEU A 70 9.00 2.30 -7.05
CA LEU A 70 9.56 2.22 -8.41
C LEU A 70 9.43 0.81 -8.99
N VAL A 71 9.75 -0.22 -8.22
CA VAL A 71 9.68 -1.63 -8.65
C VAL A 71 8.23 -2.03 -8.95
N LEU A 72 7.28 -1.67 -8.09
CA LEU A 72 5.86 -1.92 -8.34
C LEU A 72 5.37 -1.19 -9.58
N ASN A 73 5.73 0.08 -9.75
CA ASN A 73 5.35 0.86 -10.92
C ASN A 73 5.92 0.26 -12.22
N LEU A 74 7.19 -0.19 -12.18
CA LEU A 74 7.84 -0.86 -13.31
C LEU A 74 7.16 -2.19 -13.64
N TYR A 75 6.85 -3.01 -12.61
CA TYR A 75 6.13 -4.27 -12.78
C TYR A 75 4.78 -4.07 -13.46
N TYR A 76 3.97 -3.14 -12.97
CA TYR A 76 2.67 -2.83 -13.58
C TYR A 76 2.82 -2.29 -15.00
N THR A 77 3.82 -1.44 -15.26
CA THR A 77 4.10 -0.93 -16.61
C THR A 77 4.42 -2.07 -17.58
N ILE A 78 5.23 -3.04 -17.16
CA ILE A 78 5.58 -4.22 -17.97
C ILE A 78 4.34 -5.08 -18.25
N LEU A 79 3.49 -5.31 -17.25
CA LEU A 79 2.23 -6.07 -17.43
C LEU A 79 1.31 -5.39 -18.44
N THR A 80 1.16 -4.06 -18.35
CA THR A 80 0.34 -3.29 -19.28
C THR A 80 0.90 -3.37 -20.71
N ARG A 81 2.22 -3.28 -20.89
CA ARG A 81 2.86 -3.42 -22.22
C ARG A 81 2.69 -4.80 -22.85
N ARG A 82 2.59 -5.86 -22.04
CA ARG A 82 2.41 -7.24 -22.51
C ARG A 82 0.94 -7.60 -22.83
N GLY A 83 0.00 -6.66 -22.71
CA GLY A 83 -1.41 -6.90 -23.01
C GLY A 83 -2.17 -7.69 -21.93
N HIS A 84 -1.54 -8.05 -20.81
CA HIS A 84 -2.21 -8.70 -19.69
C HIS A 84 -3.18 -7.79 -18.93
N VAL A 85 -3.09 -6.47 -19.15
CA VAL A 85 -4.06 -5.49 -18.68
C VAL A 85 -4.79 -4.94 -19.89
N LEU A 86 -5.88 -5.61 -20.30
CA LEU A 86 -6.83 -5.09 -21.28
C LEU A 86 -7.38 -3.77 -20.72
N SER A 87 -6.84 -2.65 -21.21
CA SER A 87 -7.41 -1.32 -21.01
C SER A 87 -8.61 -1.21 -21.93
N ASP A 88 -9.72 -1.83 -21.55
CA ASP A 88 -10.95 -1.75 -22.34
C ASP A 88 -11.80 -0.54 -21.94
N GLU A 89 -12.33 0.12 -22.96
CA GLU A 89 -13.17 1.34 -22.98
C GLU A 89 -12.72 2.53 -22.13
N ARG A 90 -11.58 3.08 -22.59
CA ARG A 90 -11.12 4.47 -22.49
C ARG A 90 -12.29 5.47 -22.36
N THR A 91 -12.20 6.40 -21.39
CA THR A 91 -12.97 7.67 -21.27
C THR A 91 -14.17 7.73 -20.30
N LEU A 92 -14.34 6.80 -19.36
CA LEU A 92 -15.36 6.99 -18.30
C LEU A 92 -14.78 7.72 -17.07
N ARG A 93 -14.92 9.06 -17.15
CA ARG A 93 -14.70 10.12 -16.16
C ARG A 93 -13.26 10.40 -15.72
N ILE A 94 -12.70 11.42 -16.36
CA ILE A 94 -11.51 12.18 -15.92
C ILE A 94 -11.57 12.50 -14.41
N GLU A 95 -12.76 12.75 -13.86
CA GLU A 95 -12.98 12.98 -12.41
C GLU A 95 -12.66 11.77 -11.52
N GLU A 96 -12.96 10.55 -11.96
CA GLU A 96 -12.71 9.34 -11.17
C GLU A 96 -11.22 8.96 -11.20
N ILE A 97 -10.56 9.21 -12.33
CA ILE A 97 -9.11 9.05 -12.48
C ILE A 97 -8.35 10.11 -11.67
N SER A 98 -8.81 11.37 -11.69
CA SER A 98 -8.18 12.46 -10.93
C SER A 98 -8.38 12.26 -9.42
N SER A 99 -9.56 11.81 -8.98
CA SER A 99 -9.85 11.45 -7.59
C SER A 99 -8.96 10.28 -7.12
N ARG A 100 -8.87 9.19 -7.92
CA ARG A 100 -8.00 8.06 -7.59
C ARG A 100 -6.52 8.44 -7.53
N ARG A 101 -6.03 9.25 -8.47
CA ARG A 101 -4.64 9.75 -8.42
C ARG A 101 -4.39 10.64 -7.22
N THR A 102 -5.32 11.53 -6.91
CA THR A 102 -5.22 12.40 -5.73
C THR A 102 -5.11 11.54 -4.46
N LEU A 103 -5.99 10.56 -4.28
CA LEU A 103 -5.94 9.64 -3.15
C LEU A 103 -4.60 8.89 -3.08
N GLN A 104 -4.06 8.43 -4.22
CA GLN A 104 -2.75 7.77 -4.29
C GLN A 104 -1.60 8.69 -3.88
N VAL A 105 -1.58 9.94 -4.34
CA VAL A 105 -0.56 10.92 -3.98
C VAL A 105 -0.64 11.24 -2.48
N PHE A 106 -1.85 11.43 -1.94
CA PHE A 106 -2.05 11.64 -0.50
C PHE A 106 -1.58 10.44 0.32
N MET A 107 -1.93 9.22 -0.07
CA MET A 107 -1.45 8.01 0.61
C MET A 107 0.07 7.88 0.54
N LEU A 108 0.69 8.24 -0.59
CA LEU A 108 2.15 8.22 -0.74
C LEU A 108 2.81 9.22 0.23
N ILE A 109 2.37 10.48 0.22
CA ILE A 109 2.88 11.51 1.14
C ILE A 109 2.71 11.05 2.60
N LEU A 110 1.53 10.53 2.93
CA LEU A 110 1.25 10.06 4.29
C LEU A 110 2.13 8.86 4.66
N ALA A 111 2.45 7.97 3.74
CA ALA A 111 3.40 6.89 3.98
C ALA A 111 4.81 7.42 4.30
N PHE A 112 5.28 8.46 3.62
CA PHE A 112 6.55 9.12 3.98
C PHE A 112 6.49 9.72 5.39
N ILE A 113 5.39 10.37 5.76
CA ILE A 113 5.18 10.95 7.10
C ILE A 113 5.18 9.85 8.17
N VAL A 114 4.48 8.74 7.94
CA VAL A 114 4.43 7.60 8.86
C VAL A 114 5.83 7.00 9.06
N VAL A 115 6.60 6.82 7.99
CA VAL A 115 7.99 6.32 8.07
C VAL A 115 8.86 7.28 8.88
N TYR A 116 8.78 8.58 8.60
CA TYR A 116 9.52 9.59 9.37
C TYR A 116 9.16 9.52 10.86
N LEU A 117 7.86 9.56 11.18
CA LEU A 117 7.38 9.57 12.55
C LEU A 117 7.70 8.26 13.29
N SER A 118 7.73 7.12 12.60
CA SER A 118 8.07 5.81 13.19
C SER A 118 9.49 5.76 13.76
N VAL A 119 10.39 6.60 13.25
CA VAL A 119 11.75 6.76 13.75
C VAL A 119 11.82 7.94 14.71
N ALA A 120 11.28 9.09 14.32
CA ALA A 120 11.36 10.32 15.12
C ALA A 120 10.71 10.20 16.52
N HIS A 121 9.63 9.41 16.66
CA HIS A 121 9.00 9.22 17.96
C HIS A 121 9.87 8.39 18.93
N GLN A 122 10.90 7.67 18.44
CA GLN A 122 11.83 6.91 19.27
C GLN A 122 12.76 7.84 20.04
N GLU A 123 13.12 8.97 19.42
CA GLU A 123 13.94 10.03 20.02
C GLU A 123 13.11 11.02 20.84
N ASN A 124 11.87 11.30 20.41
CA ASN A 124 10.96 12.20 21.11
C ASN A 124 9.56 11.59 21.28
N GLN A 125 9.26 11.13 22.49
CA GLN A 125 7.99 10.48 22.81
C GLN A 125 6.76 11.40 22.64
N LEU A 126 6.92 12.72 22.62
CA LEU A 126 5.83 13.66 22.34
C LEU A 126 5.25 13.50 20.93
N LEU A 127 6.00 12.88 20.00
CA LEU A 127 5.56 12.62 18.63
C LEU A 127 4.73 11.34 18.49
N LYS A 128 4.64 10.51 19.54
CA LYS A 128 3.89 9.24 19.51
C LYS A 128 2.41 9.41 19.13
N PRO A 129 1.66 10.40 19.63
CA PRO A 129 0.27 10.62 19.20
C PRO A 129 0.16 10.98 17.72
N ALA A 130 1.09 11.79 17.20
CA ALA A 130 1.13 12.15 15.79
C ALA A 130 1.41 10.93 14.91
N PHE A 131 2.34 10.06 15.33
CA PHE A 131 2.61 8.78 14.66
C PHE A 131 1.35 7.92 14.58
N ILE A 132 0.71 7.65 15.72
CA ILE A 132 -0.51 6.81 15.78
C ILE A 132 -1.63 7.40 14.91
N LEU A 133 -1.84 8.73 14.98
CA LEU A 133 -2.87 9.39 14.18
C LEU A 133 -2.59 9.29 12.69
N SER A 134 -1.33 9.47 12.27
CA SER A 134 -0.93 9.33 10.87
C SER A 134 -1.07 7.89 10.37
N GLU A 135 -0.76 6.90 11.20
CA GLU A 135 -0.90 5.47 10.89
C GLU A 135 -2.38 5.09 10.70
N ILE A 136 -3.25 5.51 11.63
CA ILE A 136 -4.70 5.29 11.53
C ILE A 136 -5.26 5.95 10.27
N LEU A 137 -4.88 7.21 10.01
CA LEU A 137 -5.34 7.92 8.82
C LEU A 137 -4.92 7.21 7.54
N LEU A 138 -3.68 6.69 7.48
CA LEU A 138 -3.19 5.93 6.33
C LEU A 138 -4.01 4.65 6.13
N ALA A 139 -4.28 3.92 7.21
CA ALA A 139 -5.11 2.72 7.14
C ALA A 139 -6.53 3.01 6.63
N ILE A 140 -7.15 4.10 7.09
CA ILE A 140 -8.48 4.55 6.63
C ILE A 140 -8.44 4.89 5.13
N LEU A 141 -7.45 5.66 4.68
CA LEU A 141 -7.33 6.04 3.27
C LEU A 141 -7.09 4.82 2.38
N MET A 142 -6.28 3.85 2.82
CA MET A 142 -6.11 2.57 2.12
C MET A 142 -7.41 1.78 2.05
N ALA A 143 -8.18 1.73 3.13
CA ALA A 143 -9.49 1.08 3.13
C ALA A 143 -10.45 1.75 2.14
N PHE A 144 -10.53 3.08 2.12
CA PHE A 144 -11.32 3.81 1.13
C PHE A 144 -10.84 3.56 -0.29
N HIS A 145 -9.53 3.51 -0.53
CA HIS A 145 -8.99 3.19 -1.85
C HIS A 145 -9.47 1.81 -2.34
N ILE A 146 -9.47 0.80 -1.46
CA ILE A 146 -9.95 -0.55 -1.76
C ILE A 146 -11.46 -0.57 -1.97
N ILE A 147 -12.23 0.09 -1.11
CA ILE A 147 -13.69 0.17 -1.19
C ILE A 147 -14.11 0.82 -2.51
N PHE A 148 -13.51 1.96 -2.88
CA PHE A 148 -13.80 2.62 -4.14
C PHE A 148 -13.42 1.75 -5.33
N ARG A 149 -12.24 1.12 -5.31
CA ARG A 149 -11.84 0.18 -6.36
C ARG A 149 -12.89 -0.94 -6.53
N PHE A 150 -13.40 -1.47 -5.43
CA PHE A 150 -14.39 -2.54 -5.47
C PHE A 150 -15.76 -2.06 -5.94
N TYR A 151 -16.24 -0.92 -5.43
CA TYR A 151 -17.50 -0.30 -5.84
C TYR A 151 -17.53 -0.05 -7.35
N TYR A 152 -16.50 0.62 -7.86
CA TYR A 152 -16.41 0.93 -9.28
C TYR A 152 -16.18 -0.30 -10.16
N SER A 153 -15.56 -1.37 -9.64
CA SER A 153 -15.44 -2.66 -10.36
C SER A 153 -16.74 -3.48 -10.43
N ARG A 154 -17.77 -3.11 -9.67
CA ARG A 154 -19.09 -3.76 -9.71
C ARG A 154 -20.11 -2.96 -10.50
N VAL A 155 -20.02 -1.64 -10.47
CA VAL A 155 -20.97 -0.72 -11.11
C VAL A 155 -20.66 -0.55 -12.60
N MET A 156 -19.42 -0.81 -12.99
CA MET A 156 -18.94 -0.90 -14.38
C MET A 156 -18.39 -2.29 -14.65
#